data_AF-A0A9W9ANT0-F1
#
_entry.id   AF-A0A9W9ANT0-F1
#
_cell.length_a   1.000
_cell.length_b   1.000
_cell.length_c   1.000
_cell.angle_alpha   90.00
_cell.angle_beta   90.00
_cell.angle_gamma   90.00
#
_symmetry.space_group_name_H-M   'P 1'
#
loop_
_entity.id
_entity.type
_entity.pdbx_description
1 polymer ?
#
loop_
_entity_poly.entity_id
_entity_poly.type
_entity_poly.pdbx_seq_one_letter_code
_entity_poly.pdbx_strand_id
1 'polypeptide(L)'
;MSLLRIAARSSIIPRVAFNTSLRTRRELFLRPFSAAAGLSKADVELRVLDVLKGFEKVDPSKLTPTASFEKDLGLDSLDAVEVVMAVEEEFAIEIPDAEADEIQTVQQAIDYVAKTPEAH
;
A
#
# COMPACT_ATOMS: atom_id res chain seq x y z
N MET A 1 -51.20 40.66 -67.59
CA MET A 1 -52.34 40.33 -66.72
C MET A 1 -51.95 39.16 -65.83
N SER A 2 -51.44 39.46 -64.64
CA SER A 2 -50.88 38.48 -63.69
C SER A 2 -51.98 38.00 -62.74
N LEU A 3 -52.18 36.68 -62.67
CA LEU A 3 -53.20 36.07 -61.81
C LEU A 3 -52.63 35.84 -60.41
N LEU A 4 -53.13 36.65 -59.50
CA LEU A 4 -53.00 36.60 -58.06
C LEU A 4 -53.78 35.39 -57.50
N ARG A 5 -53.13 34.44 -56.82
CA ARG A 5 -53.76 33.55 -55.82
C ARG A 5 -52.76 33.14 -54.74
N ILE A 6 -52.63 33.99 -53.73
CA ILE A 6 -52.07 33.64 -52.41
C ILE A 6 -53.25 33.70 -51.43
N ALA A 7 -53.61 32.58 -50.83
CA ALA A 7 -54.17 32.54 -49.47
C ALA A 7 -54.39 31.09 -49.00
N ALA A 8 -54.32 30.97 -47.68
CA ALA A 8 -54.82 29.92 -46.82
C ALA A 8 -53.94 28.67 -46.68
N ARG A 9 -53.27 28.59 -45.52
CA ARG A 9 -53.88 27.86 -44.40
C ARG A 9 -53.33 28.37 -43.07
N SER A 10 -54.26 28.74 -42.20
CA SER A 10 -54.12 28.76 -40.73
C SER A 10 -53.65 27.38 -40.25
N SER A 11 -53.00 27.19 -39.10
CA SER A 11 -53.50 27.53 -37.78
C SER A 11 -52.49 27.09 -36.70
N ILE A 12 -52.32 27.96 -35.70
CA ILE A 12 -52.22 27.65 -34.26
C ILE A 12 -50.92 27.00 -33.72
N ILE A 13 -50.32 27.73 -32.79
CA ILE A 13 -49.17 27.39 -31.93
C ILE A 13 -49.65 26.58 -30.72
N PRO A 14 -48.81 25.70 -30.13
CA PRO A 14 -48.53 25.93 -28.71
C PRO A 14 -47.05 25.84 -28.36
N ARG A 15 -46.69 26.73 -27.44
CA ARG A 15 -45.39 26.90 -26.80
C ARG A 15 -45.25 25.81 -25.73
N VAL A 16 -44.39 24.82 -25.94
CA VAL A 16 -44.02 23.87 -24.89
C VAL A 16 -42.77 24.39 -24.18
N ALA A 17 -42.96 24.73 -22.92
CA ALA A 17 -41.92 25.15 -22.01
C ALA A 17 -41.24 23.94 -21.37
N PHE A 18 -39.96 24.15 -21.06
CA PHE A 18 -39.26 23.72 -19.86
C PHE A 18 -38.77 22.27 -19.69
N ASN A 19 -37.49 22.26 -19.32
CA ASN A 19 -36.77 21.30 -18.49
C ASN A 19 -36.67 19.85 -18.94
N THR A 20 -35.49 19.48 -19.44
CA THR A 20 -34.89 18.21 -19.05
C THR A 20 -33.37 18.33 -18.92
N SER A 21 -32.94 18.37 -17.66
CA SER A 21 -31.69 17.79 -17.17
C SER A 21 -30.40 18.22 -17.85
N LEU A 22 -29.65 19.11 -17.18
CA LEU A 22 -28.20 19.03 -17.21
C LEU A 22 -27.83 17.60 -16.83
N ARG A 23 -27.57 16.75 -17.84
CA ARG A 23 -26.83 15.51 -17.64
C ARG A 23 -25.44 15.94 -17.19
N THR A 24 -25.29 16.14 -15.89
CA THR A 24 -24.03 16.05 -15.20
C THR A 24 -23.51 14.67 -15.51
N ARG A 25 -22.74 14.56 -16.59
CA ARG A 25 -21.91 13.39 -16.85
C ARG A 25 -20.95 13.39 -15.68
N ARG A 26 -21.30 12.60 -14.67
CA ARG A 26 -20.41 12.25 -13.58
C ARG A 26 -19.30 11.48 -14.28
N GLU A 27 -18.31 12.23 -14.77
CA GLU A 27 -17.03 11.71 -15.20
C GLU A 27 -16.54 10.94 -13.97
N LEU A 28 -16.79 9.63 -13.96
CA LEU A 28 -16.24 8.72 -12.98
C LEU A 28 -14.75 8.77 -13.26
N PHE A 29 -14.07 9.71 -12.60
CA PHE A 29 -12.66 9.61 -12.32
C PHE A 29 -12.48 8.30 -11.56
N LEU A 30 -12.27 7.22 -12.32
CA LEU A 30 -11.71 5.99 -11.81
C LEU A 30 -10.34 6.39 -11.28
N ARG A 31 -10.28 6.67 -9.97
CA ARG A 31 -9.02 6.88 -9.27
C ARG A 31 -8.26 5.56 -9.41
N PRO A 32 -7.10 5.51 -10.10
CA PRO A 32 -6.30 4.31 -10.07
C PRO A 32 -5.65 4.25 -8.68
N PHE A 33 -6.35 3.64 -7.72
CA PHE A 33 -5.68 3.11 -6.54
C PHE A 33 -4.96 1.84 -6.98
N SER A 34 -3.80 1.99 -7.60
CA SER A 34 -2.86 0.90 -7.77
C SER A 34 -1.92 0.95 -6.58
N ALA A 35 -2.38 0.42 -5.45
CA ALA A 35 -1.51 0.07 -4.33
C ALA A 35 -0.80 -1.26 -4.66
N ALA A 36 -0.03 -1.26 -5.74
CA ALA A 36 0.74 -2.42 -6.20
C ALA A 36 2.18 -1.99 -6.50
N ALA A 37 2.80 -1.31 -5.55
CA ALA A 37 4.25 -1.38 -5.42
C ALA A 37 4.48 -2.47 -4.36
N GLY A 38 4.93 -3.66 -4.78
CA GLY A 38 5.42 -4.64 -3.82
C GLY A 38 6.54 -4.02 -2.98
N LEU A 39 6.68 -4.45 -1.73
CA LEU A 39 7.71 -3.94 -0.84
C LEU A 39 9.08 -4.06 -1.52
N SER A 40 9.78 -2.94 -1.71
CA SER A 40 11.15 -3.00 -2.18
C SER A 40 12.04 -3.51 -1.04
N LYS A 41 13.14 -4.19 -1.35
CA LYS A 41 14.09 -4.64 -0.32
C LYS A 41 14.56 -3.49 0.58
N ALA A 42 14.69 -2.29 0.03
CA ALA A 42 15.04 -1.09 0.78
C ALA A 42 13.95 -0.70 1.80
N ASP A 43 12.68 -0.84 1.44
CA ASP A 43 11.57 -0.56 2.36
C ASP A 43 11.51 -1.59 3.49
N VAL A 44 11.74 -2.87 3.17
CA VAL A 44 11.87 -3.95 4.17
C VAL A 44 13.00 -3.63 5.14
N GLU A 45 14.18 -3.30 4.62
CA GLU A 45 15.35 -2.96 5.45
C GLU A 45 15.07 -1.80 6.39
N LEU A 46 14.45 -0.72 5.90
CA LEU A 46 14.09 0.42 6.72
C LEU A 46 13.12 0.05 7.84
N ARG A 47 12.06 -0.71 7.52
CA ARG A 47 11.05 -1.14 8.51
C ARG A 47 11.64 -2.08 9.56
N VAL A 48 12.43 -3.08 9.15
CA VAL A 48 13.12 -3.99 10.10
C VAL A 48 14.04 -3.20 11.03
N LEU A 49 14.83 -2.27 10.48
CA LEU A 49 15.70 -1.42 11.30
C LEU A 49 14.91 -0.54 12.26
N ASP A 50 13.75 -0.03 11.86
CA ASP A 50 12.90 0.79 12.72
C ASP A 50 12.24 -0.02 13.84
N VAL A 51 11.82 -1.27 13.57
CA VAL A 51 11.38 -2.22 14.60
C VAL A 51 12.50 -2.44 15.62
N LEU A 52 13.72 -2.74 15.16
CA LEU A 52 14.86 -3.00 16.04
C LEU A 52 15.28 -1.78 16.88
N LYS A 53 15.14 -0.55 16.37
CA LYS A 53 15.40 0.67 17.15
C LYS A 53 14.40 0.87 18.30
N GLY A 54 13.22 0.25 18.23
CA GLY A 54 12.19 0.33 19.26
C GLY A 54 12.51 -0.49 20.52
N PHE A 55 13.43 -1.45 20.43
CA PHE A 55 13.82 -2.30 21.55
C PHE A 55 14.82 -1.58 22.47
N GLU A 56 14.49 -1.45 23.76
CA GLU A 56 15.35 -0.76 24.74
C GLU A 56 16.73 -1.43 24.91
N LYS A 57 16.83 -2.73 24.65
CA LYS A 57 18.06 -3.50 24.73
C LYS A 57 18.99 -3.30 23.53
N VAL A 58 18.51 -2.69 22.45
CA VAL A 58 19.26 -2.52 21.19
C VAL A 58 19.84 -1.12 21.11
N ASP A 59 21.17 -1.03 21.04
CA ASP A 59 21.85 0.24 20.78
C ASP A 59 21.73 0.63 19.29
N PRO A 60 21.09 1.76 18.93
CA PRO A 60 20.92 2.16 17.53
C PRO A 60 22.25 2.48 16.83
N SER A 61 23.31 2.74 17.59
CA SER A 61 24.66 2.96 17.04
C SER A 61 25.36 1.66 16.61
N LYS A 62 24.91 0.49 17.09
CA LYS A 62 25.45 -0.83 16.72
C LYS A 62 24.58 -1.54 15.68
N LEU A 63 23.39 -1.00 15.39
CA LEU A 63 22.52 -1.51 14.34
C LEU A 63 23.17 -1.33 12.97
N THR A 64 23.69 -2.43 12.46
CA THR A 64 24.17 -2.58 11.09
C THR A 64 23.46 -3.78 10.48
N PRO A 65 23.25 -3.80 9.15
CA PRO A 65 22.62 -4.96 8.51
C PRO A 65 23.43 -6.25 8.76
N THR A 66 24.75 -6.16 8.90
CA THR A 66 25.61 -7.31 9.20
C THR A 66 25.67 -7.70 10.67
N ALA A 67 25.00 -6.97 11.57
CA ALA A 67 25.06 -7.23 13.00
C ALA A 67 24.40 -8.57 13.34
N SER A 68 25.05 -9.34 14.22
CA SER A 68 24.48 -10.52 14.85
C SER A 68 23.66 -10.14 16.08
N PHE A 69 22.47 -10.74 16.22
CA PHE A 69 21.58 -10.49 17.35
C PHE A 69 22.25 -10.83 18.68
N GLU A 70 22.91 -11.98 18.78
CA GLU A 70 23.59 -12.39 20.01
C GLU A 70 24.95 -11.70 20.21
N LYS A 71 25.80 -11.66 19.17
CA LYS A 71 27.21 -11.26 19.35
C LYS A 71 27.42 -9.75 19.35
N ASP A 72 26.71 -9.02 18.51
CA ASP A 72 26.91 -7.58 18.33
C ASP A 72 25.89 -6.75 19.10
N LEU A 73 24.63 -7.18 19.06
CA LEU A 73 23.53 -6.53 19.79
C LEU A 73 23.38 -7.05 21.22
N GLY A 74 23.94 -8.23 21.55
CA GLY A 74 23.91 -8.77 22.90
C GLY A 74 22.53 -9.23 23.36
N LEU A 75 21.65 -9.55 22.41
CA LEU A 75 20.32 -10.08 22.69
C LEU A 75 20.44 -11.51 23.21
N ASP A 76 19.67 -11.84 24.24
CA ASP A 76 19.57 -13.22 24.70
C ASP A 76 18.63 -14.04 23.80
N SER A 77 18.57 -15.35 24.02
CA SER A 77 17.73 -16.24 23.20
C SER A 77 16.23 -15.96 23.33
N LEU A 78 15.80 -15.31 24.43
CA LEU A 78 14.40 -14.93 24.61
C LEU A 78 14.08 -13.63 23.87
N ASP A 79 15.01 -12.67 23.92
CA ASP A 79 14.96 -11.41 23.18
C ASP A 79 14.95 -11.66 21.67
N ALA A 80 15.69 -12.66 21.19
CA ALA A 80 15.67 -13.06 19.79
C ALA A 80 14.25 -13.50 19.35
N VAL A 81 13.53 -14.25 20.20
CA VAL A 81 12.13 -14.65 19.94
C VAL A 81 11.22 -13.43 19.92
N GLU A 82 11.37 -12.49 20.84
CA GLU A 82 10.59 -11.24 20.86
C GLU A 82 10.81 -10.40 19.60
N VAL A 83 12.05 -10.30 19.12
CA VAL A 83 12.38 -9.60 17.88
C VAL A 83 11.73 -10.26 16.67
N VAL A 84 11.81 -11.59 16.56
CA VAL A 84 11.17 -12.33 15.46
C VAL A 84 9.66 -12.11 15.47
N MET A 85 9.01 -12.23 16.64
CA MET A 85 7.58 -11.96 16.77
C MET A 85 7.19 -10.53 16.38
N ALA A 86 8.00 -9.53 16.74
CA ALA A 86 7.75 -8.15 16.33
C ALA A 86 7.88 -7.94 14.81
N VAL A 87 8.81 -8.64 14.17
CA VAL A 87 8.95 -8.63 12.70
C VAL A 87 7.77 -9.35 12.04
N GLU A 88 7.32 -10.47 12.58
CA GLU A 88 6.10 -11.18 12.11
C GLU A 88 4.88 -10.27 12.16
N GLU A 89 4.65 -9.58 13.28
CA GLU A 89 3.54 -8.65 13.46
C GLU A 89 3.63 -7.44 12.52
N GLU A 90 4.83 -6.88 12.31
CA GLU A 90 5.04 -5.71 11.44
C GLU A 90 4.72 -6.00 9.97
N PHE A 91 5.10 -7.18 9.47
CA PHE A 91 4.88 -7.57 8.08
C PHE A 91 3.67 -8.49 7.87
N ALA A 92 2.95 -8.81 8.94
CA ALA A 92 1.82 -9.75 8.96
C ALA A 92 2.16 -11.12 8.32
N ILE A 93 3.32 -11.67 8.67
CA ILE A 93 3.82 -12.98 8.21
C ILE A 93 3.93 -13.96 9.37
N GLU A 94 4.00 -15.25 9.06
CA GLU A 94 4.31 -16.30 10.03
C GLU A 94 5.67 -16.92 9.67
N ILE A 95 6.63 -16.89 10.60
CA ILE A 95 7.95 -17.50 10.46
C ILE A 95 7.96 -18.78 11.32
N PRO A 96 8.14 -19.97 10.73
CA PRO A 96 8.19 -21.19 11.52
C PRO A 96 9.44 -21.20 12.41
N ASP A 97 9.34 -21.74 13.63
CA ASP A 97 10.43 -21.79 14.63
C ASP A 97 11.76 -22.30 14.05
N ALA A 98 11.71 -23.33 13.18
CA ALA A 98 12.90 -23.90 12.55
C ALA A 98 13.64 -22.91 11.64
N GLU A 99 12.93 -21.99 10.99
CA GLU A 99 13.53 -20.94 10.15
C GLU A 99 13.94 -19.74 11.00
N ALA A 100 13.18 -19.42 12.06
CA ALA A 100 13.53 -18.38 13.02
C ALA A 100 14.88 -18.67 13.72
N ASP A 101 15.12 -19.92 14.11
CA ASP A 101 16.39 -20.35 14.72
C ASP A 101 17.62 -20.19 13.78
N GLU A 102 17.40 -20.20 12.46
CA GLU A 102 18.46 -19.98 11.46
C GLU A 102 18.78 -18.49 11.25
N ILE A 103 17.89 -17.58 11.70
CA ILE A 103 18.05 -16.13 11.55
C ILE A 103 18.90 -15.59 12.72
N GLN A 104 20.21 -15.46 12.49
CA GLN A 104 21.17 -15.00 13.51
C GLN A 104 21.63 -13.55 13.31
N THR A 105 21.30 -12.95 12.17
CA THR A 105 21.74 -11.61 11.77
C THR A 105 20.59 -10.78 11.20
N VAL A 106 20.71 -9.46 11.32
CA VAL A 106 19.70 -8.51 10.81
C VAL A 106 19.51 -8.67 9.30
N GLN A 107 20.59 -8.87 8.55
CA GLN A 107 20.54 -9.08 7.11
C GLN A 107 19.78 -10.35 6.74
N GLN A 108 19.92 -11.44 7.50
CA GLN A 108 19.15 -12.66 7.25
C GLN A 108 17.65 -12.43 7.46
N ALA A 109 17.25 -11.68 8.50
CA ALA A 109 15.85 -11.32 8.73
C ALA A 109 15.30 -10.47 7.56
N ILE A 110 16.05 -9.46 7.10
CA ILE A 110 15.66 -8.63 5.94
C ILE A 110 15.54 -9.49 4.67
N ASP A 111 16.51 -10.36 4.42
CA ASP A 111 16.51 -11.24 3.25
C ASP A 111 15.38 -12.27 3.31
N TYR A 112 14.97 -12.68 4.50
CA TYR A 112 13.83 -13.56 4.72
C TYR A 112 12.52 -12.86 4.35
N VAL A 113 12.25 -11.71 4.98
CA VAL A 113 11.04 -10.93 4.74
C VAL A 113 10.94 -10.50 3.27
N ALA A 114 12.06 -10.11 2.64
CA ALA A 114 12.09 -9.72 1.23
C ALA A 114 11.80 -10.89 0.25
N LYS A 115 12.01 -12.14 0.67
CA LYS A 115 11.64 -13.32 -0.12
C LYS A 115 10.18 -13.72 0.05
N THR A 116 9.55 -13.30 1.15
CA THR A 116 8.16 -13.64 1.47
C THR A 116 7.21 -12.72 0.71
N PRO A 117 6.45 -13.22 -0.28
CA PRO A 117 5.60 -12.40 -1.14
C PRO A 117 4.34 -11.88 -0.41
N GLU A 118 4.02 -12.42 0.76
CA GLU A 118 2.88 -12.03 1.60
C GLU A 118 3.21 -10.89 2.57
N ALA A 119 4.49 -10.48 2.65
CA ALA A 119 4.90 -9.36 3.48
C ALA A 119 4.32 -8.03 2.94
N HIS A 120 3.60 -7.29 3.79
CA HIS A 120 2.89 -6.06 3.43
C HIS A 120 3.20 -4.88 4.35
#